data_AF-A0A832FKT7-F1
#
_entry.id   AF-A0A832FKT7-F1
#
_cell.length_a   1.000
_cell.length_b   1.000
_cell.length_c   1.000
_cell.angle_alpha   90.00
_cell.angle_beta   90.00
_cell.angle_gamma   90.00
#
_symmetry.space_group_name_H-M   'P 1'
#
loop_
_entity.id
_entity.type
_entity.pdbx_description
1 polymer ?
#
loop_
_entity_poly.entity_id
_entity_poly.type
_entity_poly.pdbx_seq_one_letter_code
_entity_poly.pdbx_strand_id
1 'polypeptide(L)'
;MPPSSFGKDALIVVSSESSGVTHAIIETIERLGGRIVHVYLPHILIGNLPLEIETKVRALTNVTAVYRGRVSLAEVEGLGPEACRAVKGWNRSFATSFRALKSDRSSEGKSWGAPGYAPEGPVQPPEGPDSPSGGRPAPGHDTSAYLIGKVAVNTILVEGTVPPYTFNQMERDTVTAEIQDGLGWLGSIEPKARVSWFHEQRQVTLDLDPARTPDFGEDTWRDACMASLGYAPSWQGMEQFVRERQAALSTDWSLVIFVTRFPLWHFAYAFKPRVVLSYDLDGWGVDDMDRVTAHEVCHIFGAGDEYAESKCDPSERFGYLQVENGNCELGTGNHQPCIMSHNTWAMCSYTRGQLGWRDANGDGVFDPLDAPIPLTAKPWWLRWCEFLRDWLGLTPRAG
;
A
#
# COMPACT_ATOMS: atom_id res chain seq x y z
N MET A 1 12.74 -1.84 -15.11
CA MET A 1 11.73 -0.73 -15.03
C MET A 1 10.33 -1.32 -15.15
N PRO A 2 9.31 -0.85 -14.40
CA PRO A 2 7.93 -1.16 -14.77
C PRO A 2 7.72 -0.67 -16.21
N PRO A 3 6.96 -1.39 -17.06
CA PRO A 3 6.72 -0.95 -18.43
C PRO A 3 6.19 0.47 -18.37
N SER A 4 6.98 1.41 -18.90
CA SER A 4 6.73 2.82 -18.71
C SER A 4 5.33 3.15 -19.20
N SER A 5 4.50 3.71 -18.33
CA SER A 5 3.18 4.25 -18.69
C SER A 5 3.27 5.51 -19.57
N PHE A 6 4.44 5.80 -20.17
CA PHE A 6 4.68 6.94 -21.05
C PHE A 6 3.58 7.00 -22.12
N GLY A 7 2.68 7.97 -21.96
CA GLY A 7 1.56 8.25 -22.86
C GLY A 7 0.18 7.81 -22.37
N LYS A 8 0.06 6.96 -21.33
CA LYS A 8 -1.24 6.58 -20.76
C LYS A 8 -1.57 7.30 -19.47
N ASP A 9 -0.56 7.60 -18.64
CA ASP A 9 -0.81 8.34 -17.42
C ASP A 9 -0.94 9.85 -17.67
N ALA A 10 -1.74 10.50 -16.83
CA ALA A 10 -1.95 11.93 -16.84
C ALA A 10 -2.08 12.48 -15.42
N LEU A 11 -1.60 13.70 -15.22
CA LEU A 11 -1.85 14.51 -14.04
C LEU A 11 -3.01 15.46 -14.34
N ILE A 12 -4.05 15.43 -13.52
CA ILE A 12 -5.26 16.22 -13.65
C ILE A 12 -5.31 17.21 -12.49
N VAL A 13 -5.54 18.49 -12.81
CA VAL A 13 -5.68 19.57 -11.84
C VAL A 13 -7.16 19.91 -11.67
N VAL A 14 -7.59 19.97 -10.42
CA VAL A 14 -8.97 20.24 -9.99
C VAL A 14 -9.00 21.54 -9.18
N SER A 15 -9.87 22.48 -9.56
CA SER A 15 -9.98 23.80 -8.92
C SER A 15 -10.92 23.85 -7.71
N SER A 16 -11.45 22.70 -7.26
CA SER A 16 -12.37 22.68 -6.13
C SER A 16 -11.62 22.59 -4.81
N GLU A 17 -12.08 23.33 -3.81
CA GLU A 17 -11.66 23.17 -2.40
C GLU A 17 -12.40 22.03 -1.70
N SER A 18 -13.40 21.42 -2.34
CA SER A 18 -14.23 20.37 -1.75
C SER A 18 -13.73 18.99 -2.17
N SER A 19 -13.26 18.21 -1.19
CA SER A 19 -12.92 16.79 -1.40
C SER A 19 -14.08 16.00 -2.02
N GLY A 20 -15.33 16.30 -1.63
CA GLY A 20 -16.51 15.63 -2.19
C GLY A 20 -16.69 15.86 -3.69
N VAL A 21 -16.39 17.06 -4.18
CA VAL A 21 -16.39 17.36 -5.63
C VAL A 21 -15.30 16.56 -6.33
N THR A 22 -14.11 16.48 -5.74
CA THR A 22 -12.99 15.71 -6.30
C THR A 22 -13.29 14.21 -6.34
N HIS A 23 -13.92 13.65 -5.32
CA HIS A 23 -14.42 12.26 -5.36
C HIS A 23 -15.41 12.04 -6.51
N ALA A 24 -16.37 12.95 -6.72
CA ALA A 24 -17.31 12.84 -7.84
C ALA A 24 -16.64 12.93 -9.22
N ILE A 25 -15.54 13.71 -9.34
CA ILE A 25 -14.71 13.77 -10.54
C ILE A 25 -14.01 12.43 -10.77
N ILE A 26 -13.41 11.83 -9.74
CA ILE A 26 -12.77 10.51 -9.82
C ILE A 26 -13.78 9.47 -10.34
N GLU A 27 -14.95 9.36 -9.73
CA GLU A 27 -16.01 8.43 -10.17
C GLU A 27 -16.46 8.67 -11.61
N THR A 28 -16.46 9.93 -12.05
CA THR A 28 -16.82 10.28 -13.43
C THR A 28 -15.73 9.87 -14.41
N ILE A 29 -14.46 10.10 -14.08
CA ILE A 29 -13.32 9.66 -14.89
C ILE A 29 -13.31 8.12 -15.00
N GLU A 30 -13.55 7.41 -13.91
CA GLU A 30 -13.59 5.95 -13.91
C GLU A 30 -14.75 5.39 -14.73
N ARG A 31 -15.94 5.99 -14.66
CA ARG A 31 -17.08 5.62 -15.53
C ARG A 31 -16.81 5.88 -17.01
N LEU A 32 -15.94 6.83 -17.34
CA LEU A 32 -15.50 7.09 -18.71
C LEU A 32 -14.45 6.08 -19.19
N GLY A 33 -13.94 5.20 -18.32
CA GLY A 33 -12.91 4.20 -18.64
C GLY A 33 -11.49 4.65 -18.30
N GLY A 34 -11.33 5.77 -17.57
CA GLY A 34 -10.06 6.15 -16.95
C GLY A 34 -9.84 5.40 -15.64
N ARG A 35 -8.67 5.59 -15.03
CA ARG A 35 -8.34 5.02 -13.74
C ARG A 35 -7.43 5.95 -12.96
N ILE A 36 -7.88 6.41 -11.79
CA ILE A 36 -7.08 7.26 -10.92
C ILE A 36 -6.34 6.39 -9.91
N VAL A 37 -5.02 6.54 -9.84
CA VAL A 37 -4.16 5.72 -8.99
C VAL A 37 -3.63 6.52 -7.80
N HIS A 38 -3.27 7.80 -7.99
CA HIS A 38 -2.88 8.69 -6.90
C HIS A 38 -3.85 9.86 -6.79
N VAL A 39 -4.21 10.19 -5.56
CA VAL A 39 -5.11 11.27 -5.21
C VAL A 39 -4.45 12.12 -4.14
N TYR A 40 -4.30 13.41 -4.41
CA TYR A 40 -3.88 14.42 -3.44
C TYR A 40 -5.02 15.41 -3.32
N LEU A 41 -5.87 15.19 -2.32
CA LEU A 41 -7.07 15.99 -2.17
C LEU A 41 -6.75 17.45 -1.81
N PRO A 42 -7.58 18.40 -2.25
CA PRO A 42 -8.69 18.21 -3.20
C PRO A 42 -8.25 18.40 -4.67
N HIS A 43 -6.98 18.68 -4.97
CA HIS A 43 -6.60 19.32 -6.22
C HIS A 43 -5.92 18.45 -7.29
N ILE A 44 -5.18 17.40 -6.93
CA ILE A 44 -4.34 16.68 -7.89
C ILE A 44 -4.75 15.21 -7.97
N LEU A 45 -5.01 14.74 -9.19
CA LEU A 45 -5.25 13.34 -9.50
C LEU A 45 -4.19 12.87 -10.49
N ILE A 46 -3.65 11.67 -10.30
CA ILE A 46 -2.71 11.05 -11.24
C ILE A 46 -3.18 9.64 -11.54
N GLY A 47 -3.20 9.26 -12.80
CA GLY A 47 -3.48 7.89 -13.18
C GLY A 47 -3.65 7.71 -14.68
N ASN A 48 -4.10 6.51 -15.05
CA ASN A 48 -4.31 6.13 -16.43
C ASN A 48 -5.49 6.89 -17.02
N LEU A 49 -5.22 7.70 -18.03
CA LEU A 49 -6.24 8.42 -18.80
C LEU A 49 -6.09 8.06 -20.28
N PRO A 50 -6.93 7.15 -20.81
CA PRO A 50 -6.94 6.85 -22.22
C PRO A 50 -7.18 8.11 -23.07
N LEU A 51 -6.51 8.21 -24.22
CA LEU A 51 -6.57 9.40 -25.09
C LEU A 51 -7.99 9.65 -25.59
N GLU A 52 -8.81 8.60 -25.74
CA GLU A 52 -10.17 8.67 -26.25
C GLU A 52 -11.13 9.41 -25.31
N ILE A 53 -10.80 9.52 -24.02
CA ILE A 53 -11.63 10.16 -23.01
C ILE A 53 -11.06 11.50 -22.52
N GLU A 54 -9.84 11.86 -22.90
CA GLU A 54 -9.16 13.05 -22.40
C GLU A 54 -9.96 14.34 -22.67
N THR A 55 -10.52 14.50 -23.88
CA THR A 55 -11.37 15.66 -24.20
C THR A 55 -12.61 15.73 -23.32
N LYS A 56 -13.21 14.59 -22.97
CA LYS A 56 -14.37 14.54 -22.07
C LYS A 56 -13.97 14.92 -20.64
N VAL A 57 -12.81 14.47 -20.18
CA VAL A 57 -12.28 14.80 -18.85
C VAL A 57 -11.91 16.28 -18.74
N ARG A 58 -11.26 16.86 -19.76
CA ARG A 58 -10.98 18.30 -19.83
C ARG A 58 -12.24 19.17 -19.82
N ALA A 59 -13.37 18.63 -20.27
CA ALA A 59 -14.65 19.32 -20.28
C ALA A 59 -15.45 19.18 -18.97
N LEU A 60 -14.96 18.39 -17.99
CA LEU A 60 -15.61 18.28 -16.69
C LEU A 60 -15.50 19.59 -15.90
N THR A 61 -16.60 19.97 -15.26
CA THR A 61 -16.61 21.10 -14.34
C THR A 61 -15.56 20.92 -13.25
N ASN A 62 -14.81 21.97 -12.95
CA ASN A 62 -13.69 22.02 -12.00
C ASN A 62 -12.41 21.30 -12.42
N VAL A 63 -12.35 20.62 -13.58
CA VAL A 63 -11.07 20.20 -14.16
C VAL A 63 -10.47 21.38 -14.92
N THR A 64 -9.34 21.91 -14.45
CA THR A 64 -8.69 23.08 -15.07
C THR A 64 -7.59 22.71 -16.03
N ALA A 65 -6.93 21.58 -15.80
CA ALA A 65 -5.85 21.13 -16.67
C ALA A 65 -5.68 19.61 -16.61
N VAL A 66 -5.12 19.08 -17.70
CA VAL A 66 -4.64 17.71 -17.82
C VAL A 66 -3.26 17.76 -18.46
N TYR A 67 -2.27 17.13 -17.85
CA TYR A 67 -0.88 17.12 -18.27
C TYR A 67 -0.40 15.69 -18.48
N ARG A 68 0.43 15.46 -19.51
CA ARG A 68 1.12 14.18 -19.78
C ARG A 68 2.64 14.29 -19.64
N GLY A 69 3.11 15.41 -19.14
CA GLY A 69 4.53 15.72 -18.97
C GLY A 69 4.74 16.59 -17.75
N ARG A 70 5.92 17.20 -17.66
CA ARG A 70 6.27 18.09 -16.54
C ARG A 70 5.28 19.25 -16.43
N VAL A 71 4.94 19.59 -15.20
CA VAL A 71 4.02 20.68 -14.84
C VAL A 71 4.82 21.78 -14.15
N SER A 72 4.54 23.04 -14.45
CA SER A 72 5.20 24.14 -13.76
C SER A 72 4.65 24.25 -12.34
N LEU A 73 5.52 24.44 -11.33
CA LEU A 73 5.04 24.64 -9.95
C LEU A 73 4.21 25.92 -9.81
N ALA A 74 4.46 26.93 -10.64
CA ALA A 74 3.66 28.16 -10.65
C ALA A 74 2.19 27.92 -11.05
N GLU A 75 1.87 26.82 -11.74
CA GLU A 75 0.50 26.47 -12.12
C GLU A 75 -0.30 25.89 -10.95
N VAL A 76 0.37 25.42 -9.90
CA VAL A 76 -0.25 24.75 -8.74
C VAL A 76 0.08 25.38 -7.39
N GLU A 77 0.94 26.40 -7.34
CA GLU A 77 1.34 27.03 -6.08
C GLU A 77 0.15 27.60 -5.29
N GLY A 78 -0.82 28.17 -5.99
CA GLY A 78 -2.04 28.71 -5.39
C GLY A 78 -3.00 27.66 -4.83
N LEU A 79 -2.78 26.37 -5.17
CA LEU A 79 -3.56 25.22 -4.69
C LEU A 79 -2.98 24.63 -3.40
N GLY A 80 -1.93 25.24 -2.85
CA GLY A 80 -1.37 24.89 -1.57
C GLY A 80 -0.26 23.81 -1.61
N PRO A 81 0.25 23.45 -0.42
CA PRO A 81 1.48 22.67 -0.30
C PRO A 81 1.33 21.20 -0.72
N GLU A 82 0.17 20.57 -0.54
CA GLU A 82 -0.07 19.19 -1.03
C GLU A 82 -0.06 19.11 -2.56
N ALA A 83 -0.69 20.05 -3.25
CA ALA A 83 -0.66 20.11 -4.71
C ALA A 83 0.78 20.29 -5.24
N CYS A 84 1.55 21.18 -4.61
CA CYS A 84 2.97 21.36 -4.90
C CYS A 84 3.77 20.06 -4.69
N ARG A 85 3.56 19.33 -3.59
CA ARG A 85 4.25 18.06 -3.32
C ARG A 85 3.92 17.00 -4.38
N ALA A 86 2.65 16.84 -4.71
CA ALA A 86 2.19 15.91 -5.75
C ALA A 86 2.89 16.17 -7.09
N VAL A 87 2.93 17.45 -7.51
CA VAL A 87 3.59 17.86 -8.76
C VAL A 87 5.10 17.71 -8.70
N LYS A 88 5.75 17.96 -7.55
CA LYS A 88 7.20 17.75 -7.39
C LYS A 88 7.57 16.27 -7.59
N GLY A 89 6.83 15.36 -6.95
CA GLY A 89 7.03 13.93 -7.13
C GLY A 89 6.77 13.48 -8.57
N TRP A 90 5.64 13.91 -9.17
CA TRP A 90 5.35 13.69 -10.60
C TRP A 90 6.49 14.18 -11.50
N ASN A 91 6.96 15.41 -11.31
CA ASN A 91 8.03 16.01 -12.10
C ASN A 91 9.38 15.30 -11.91
N ARG A 92 9.64 14.74 -10.72
CA ARG A 92 10.87 14.02 -10.41
C ARG A 92 11.01 12.78 -11.29
N SER A 93 9.92 12.08 -11.60
CA SER A 93 9.91 10.93 -12.53
C SER A 93 10.45 11.29 -13.95
N PHE A 94 10.33 12.56 -14.36
CA PHE A 94 10.84 13.05 -15.65
C PHE A 94 12.28 13.54 -15.60
N ALA A 95 12.91 13.63 -14.42
CA ALA A 95 14.27 14.13 -14.28
C ALA A 95 15.27 13.09 -14.82
N THR A 96 16.27 13.54 -15.57
CA THR A 96 17.33 12.65 -16.08
C THR A 96 18.10 12.00 -14.94
N SER A 97 18.34 12.72 -13.85
CA SER A 97 18.99 12.17 -12.65
C SER A 97 18.18 11.04 -12.02
N PHE A 98 16.86 11.17 -11.96
CA PHE A 98 15.98 10.11 -11.44
C PHE A 98 15.92 8.92 -12.40
N ARG A 99 15.83 9.15 -13.72
CA ARG A 99 15.92 8.03 -14.68
C ARG A 99 17.26 7.31 -14.63
N ALA A 100 18.36 8.04 -14.44
CA ALA A 100 19.69 7.46 -14.28
C ALA A 100 19.76 6.61 -13.01
N LEU A 101 19.25 7.16 -11.90
CA LEU A 101 19.07 6.47 -10.63
C LEU A 101 18.29 5.15 -10.82
N LYS A 102 17.17 5.16 -11.56
CA LYS A 102 16.39 3.94 -11.88
C LYS A 102 17.06 2.97 -12.85
N SER A 103 18.01 3.41 -13.68
CA SER A 103 18.64 2.57 -14.70
C SER A 103 19.83 1.76 -14.18
N ASP A 104 20.41 2.18 -13.05
CA ASP A 104 21.62 1.58 -12.47
C ASP A 104 21.28 0.63 -11.28
N ARG A 105 20.10 0.01 -11.32
CA ARG A 105 19.61 -0.89 -10.27
C ARG A 105 20.39 -2.20 -10.25
N SER A 106 21.61 -2.14 -9.72
CA SER A 106 22.53 -3.27 -9.59
C SER A 106 22.00 -4.41 -8.72
N SER A 107 20.94 -4.12 -7.96
CA SER A 107 20.19 -4.99 -7.06
C SER A 107 18.97 -5.65 -7.71
N GLU A 108 18.60 -5.31 -8.96
CA GLU A 108 17.41 -5.84 -9.63
C GLU A 108 17.47 -7.37 -9.73
N GLY A 109 16.40 -8.02 -9.27
CA GLY A 109 16.26 -9.47 -9.27
C GLY A 109 17.01 -10.21 -8.15
N LYS A 110 17.71 -9.51 -7.24
CA LYS A 110 18.29 -10.15 -6.05
C LYS A 110 17.18 -10.55 -5.06
N SER A 111 17.39 -11.65 -4.33
CA SER A 111 16.56 -11.98 -3.16
C SER A 111 16.68 -10.87 -2.12
N TRP A 112 15.61 -10.61 -1.37
CA TRP A 112 15.65 -9.66 -0.25
C TRP A 112 16.60 -10.11 0.87
N GLY A 113 16.91 -11.40 0.95
CA GLY A 113 17.93 -11.96 1.83
C GLY A 113 19.34 -12.05 1.23
N ALA A 114 19.61 -11.42 0.08
CA ALA A 114 20.89 -11.58 -0.61
C ALA A 114 22.11 -11.18 0.26
N PRO A 115 23.22 -11.95 0.23
CA PRO A 115 24.42 -11.64 0.99
C PRO A 115 24.97 -10.24 0.70
N GLY A 116 25.29 -9.49 1.77
CA GLY A 116 25.78 -8.12 1.68
C GLY A 116 24.70 -7.05 1.90
N TYR A 117 23.44 -7.47 2.07
CA TYR A 117 22.32 -6.65 2.53
C TYR A 117 21.80 -7.26 3.85
N ALA A 118 21.31 -6.45 4.78
CA ALA A 118 20.58 -7.00 5.92
C ALA A 118 19.30 -7.72 5.41
N PRO A 119 18.99 -8.94 5.90
CA PRO A 119 17.69 -9.56 5.64
C PRO A 119 16.60 -8.79 6.37
N GLU A 120 15.36 -8.76 5.86
CA GLU A 120 14.34 -7.87 6.41
C GLU A 120 14.05 -8.08 7.91
N GLY A 121 13.61 -7.01 8.55
CA GLY A 121 13.29 -7.02 9.98
C GLY A 121 12.05 -7.87 10.30
N PRO A 122 11.86 -8.40 11.52
CA PRO A 122 10.68 -9.15 11.94
C PRO A 122 9.36 -8.57 11.43
N VAL A 123 8.72 -9.36 10.57
CA VAL A 123 7.33 -9.23 10.15
C VAL A 123 6.42 -9.76 11.27
N GLN A 124 5.19 -9.24 11.40
CA GLN A 124 4.20 -9.94 12.22
C GLN A 124 3.91 -11.32 11.61
N PRO A 125 3.94 -12.41 12.40
CA PRO A 125 3.16 -13.57 12.03
C PRO A 125 1.69 -13.12 11.90
N PRO A 126 0.96 -13.62 10.89
CA PRO A 126 -0.41 -13.21 10.64
C PRO A 126 -1.25 -13.40 11.90
N GLU A 127 -2.19 -12.49 12.15
CA GLU A 127 -3.23 -12.74 13.15
C GLU A 127 -4.02 -13.98 12.72
N GLY A 128 -3.63 -15.13 13.28
CA GLY A 128 -4.37 -16.38 13.19
C GLY A 128 -5.55 -16.40 14.16
N PRO A 129 -6.51 -17.32 13.98
CA PRO A 129 -7.69 -17.46 14.84
C PRO A 129 -7.38 -17.78 16.32
N ASP A 130 -6.11 -18.03 16.67
CA ASP A 130 -5.64 -18.28 18.04
C ASP A 130 -5.25 -17.01 18.81
N SER A 131 -5.42 -15.82 18.22
CA SER A 131 -5.67 -14.62 19.03
C SER A 131 -6.91 -14.89 19.89
N PRO A 132 -6.95 -14.50 21.18
CA PRO A 132 -8.11 -14.75 22.07
C PRO A 132 -9.46 -14.21 21.56
N SER A 133 -9.44 -13.47 20.45
CA SER A 133 -10.58 -13.13 19.61
C SER A 133 -10.60 -13.96 18.32
N GLY A 134 -10.92 -15.25 18.41
CA GLY A 134 -11.27 -16.13 17.28
C GLY A 134 -12.59 -15.77 16.59
N GLY A 135 -12.88 -14.47 16.47
CA GLY A 135 -14.02 -13.92 15.77
C GLY A 135 -13.53 -13.01 14.65
N ARG A 136 -14.18 -13.11 13.48
CA ARG A 136 -14.13 -12.11 12.40
C ARG A 136 -13.98 -10.72 13.04
N PRO A 137 -12.90 -9.96 12.77
CA PRO A 137 -12.80 -8.59 13.27
C PRO A 137 -14.10 -7.89 12.88
N ALA A 138 -14.82 -7.36 13.87
CA ALA A 138 -16.01 -6.58 13.59
C ALA A 138 -15.60 -5.46 12.61
N PRO A 139 -16.44 -5.10 11.63
CA PRO A 139 -16.20 -3.94 10.80
C PRO A 139 -15.86 -2.73 11.69
N GLY A 140 -14.63 -2.22 11.61
CA GLY A 140 -14.16 -1.06 12.38
C GLY A 140 -12.88 -1.21 13.23
N HIS A 141 -12.27 -2.40 13.34
CA HIS A 141 -11.02 -2.57 14.12
C HIS A 141 -9.73 -2.57 13.28
N ASP A 142 -9.74 -3.14 12.08
CA ASP A 142 -8.57 -3.18 11.18
C ASP A 142 -8.58 -1.99 10.22
N THR A 143 -7.38 -1.48 9.90
CA THR A 143 -7.14 -0.39 8.94
C THR A 143 -6.57 -0.90 7.62
N SER A 144 -6.29 -2.20 7.48
CA SER A 144 -5.62 -2.80 6.31
C SER A 144 -5.89 -4.31 6.19
N ALA A 145 -7.17 -4.72 6.17
CA ALA A 145 -7.50 -6.15 6.15
C ALA A 145 -7.13 -6.83 4.82
N TYR A 146 -7.35 -6.15 3.69
CA TYR A 146 -7.03 -6.61 2.34
C TYR A 146 -6.87 -5.40 1.41
N LEU A 147 -6.15 -5.56 0.29
CA LEU A 147 -5.78 -4.44 -0.58
C LEU A 147 -6.81 -4.23 -1.71
N ILE A 148 -8.01 -3.76 -1.38
CA ILE A 148 -9.06 -3.47 -2.38
C ILE A 148 -9.67 -2.10 -2.07
N GLY A 149 -9.85 -1.25 -3.09
CA GLY A 149 -10.46 0.07 -2.94
C GLY A 149 -9.48 1.18 -2.55
N LYS A 150 -9.98 2.18 -1.82
CA LYS A 150 -9.27 3.43 -1.53
C LYS A 150 -8.40 3.26 -0.28
N VAL A 151 -7.13 3.64 -0.37
CA VAL A 151 -6.18 3.54 0.74
C VAL A 151 -5.59 4.91 1.06
N ALA A 152 -5.75 5.38 2.30
CA ALA A 152 -5.04 6.54 2.81
C ALA A 152 -3.57 6.18 3.10
N VAL A 153 -2.65 6.96 2.53
CA VAL A 153 -1.21 6.81 2.70
C VAL A 153 -0.68 8.08 3.36
N ASN A 154 -0.39 7.97 4.65
CA ASN A 154 0.10 9.09 5.44
C ASN A 154 1.64 9.02 5.50
N THR A 155 2.32 9.75 4.63
CA THR A 155 3.79 9.78 4.64
C THR A 155 4.27 10.81 5.66
N ILE A 156 5.12 10.40 6.60
CA ILE A 156 5.72 11.31 7.58
C ILE A 156 7.24 11.24 7.44
N LEU A 157 7.83 12.35 7.01
CA LEU A 157 9.28 12.52 7.01
C LEU A 157 9.71 12.95 8.41
N VAL A 158 10.42 12.09 9.12
CA VAL A 158 10.90 12.35 10.48
C VAL A 158 12.39 12.68 10.41
N GLU A 159 12.76 13.88 10.84
CA GLU A 159 14.14 14.37 10.80
C GLU A 159 14.58 15.02 12.11
N GLY A 160 15.90 15.04 12.33
CA GLY A 160 16.51 15.74 13.45
C GLY A 160 16.80 17.22 13.14
N THR A 161 17.23 17.95 14.17
CA THR A 161 17.68 19.35 14.06
C THR A 161 19.13 19.48 13.58
N VAL A 162 19.90 18.39 13.62
CA VAL A 162 21.34 18.38 13.33
C VAL A 162 21.71 17.33 12.27
N PRO A 163 22.71 17.61 11.40
CA PRO A 163 23.31 16.57 10.57
C PRO A 163 23.88 15.42 11.44
N PRO A 164 23.80 14.14 10.98
CA PRO A 164 23.33 13.69 9.67
C PRO A 164 21.80 13.47 9.57
N TYR A 165 21.02 13.87 10.57
CA TYR A 165 19.61 13.48 10.68
C TYR A 165 18.61 14.38 9.96
N THR A 166 19.07 15.38 9.20
CA THR A 166 18.22 16.34 8.46
C THR A 166 17.95 15.86 7.03
N PHE A 167 16.82 16.25 6.43
CA PHE A 167 16.57 16.11 5.00
C PHE A 167 16.82 17.43 4.25
N ASN A 168 17.35 17.35 3.03
CA ASN A 168 17.33 18.43 2.06
C ASN A 168 16.11 18.30 1.13
N GLN A 169 15.80 19.37 0.37
CA GLN A 169 14.60 19.39 -0.46
C GLN A 169 14.58 18.31 -1.56
N MET A 170 15.72 18.02 -2.18
CA MET A 170 15.82 17.02 -3.25
C MET A 170 15.56 15.61 -2.72
N GLU A 171 15.97 15.33 -1.49
CA GLU A 171 15.71 14.05 -0.83
C GLU A 171 14.22 13.91 -0.53
N ARG A 172 13.58 14.95 0.03
CA ARG A 172 12.13 14.97 0.25
C ARG A 172 11.36 14.72 -1.04
N ASP A 173 11.73 15.40 -2.12
CA ASP A 173 11.10 15.24 -3.44
C ASP A 173 11.34 13.84 -4.03
N THR A 174 12.51 13.25 -3.76
CA THR A 174 12.83 11.88 -4.18
C THR A 174 12.00 10.86 -3.41
N VAL A 175 11.86 10.99 -2.09
CA VAL A 175 11.00 10.11 -1.28
C VAL A 175 9.56 10.13 -1.79
N THR A 176 9.00 11.31 -2.05
CA THR A 176 7.65 11.43 -2.60
C THR A 176 7.52 10.69 -3.94
N ALA A 177 8.50 10.84 -4.84
CA ALA A 177 8.49 10.19 -6.15
C ALA A 177 8.65 8.66 -6.06
N GLU A 178 9.51 8.17 -5.18
CA GLU A 178 9.73 6.74 -4.94
C GLU A 178 8.46 6.06 -4.39
N ILE A 179 7.84 6.65 -3.37
CA ILE A 179 6.58 6.14 -2.81
C ILE A 179 5.47 6.19 -3.88
N GLN A 180 5.39 7.27 -4.67
CA GLN A 180 4.44 7.35 -5.78
C GLN A 180 4.68 6.24 -6.81
N ASP A 181 5.90 6.01 -7.26
CA ASP A 181 6.20 4.98 -8.27
C ASP A 181 5.89 3.57 -7.76
N GLY A 182 6.30 3.26 -6.53
CA GLY A 182 6.10 1.94 -5.91
C GLY A 182 4.64 1.59 -5.73
N LEU A 183 3.89 2.52 -5.14
CA LEU A 183 2.45 2.37 -4.97
C LEU A 183 1.70 2.43 -6.30
N GLY A 184 2.19 3.22 -7.26
CA GLY A 184 1.64 3.30 -8.61
C GLY A 184 1.68 1.94 -9.32
N TRP A 185 2.81 1.23 -9.21
CA TRP A 185 2.93 -0.15 -9.66
C TRP A 185 1.99 -1.07 -8.88
N LEU A 186 2.10 -1.11 -7.55
CA LEU A 186 1.33 -2.02 -6.68
C LEU A 186 -0.18 -1.91 -6.93
N GLY A 187 -0.69 -0.67 -6.96
CA GLY A 187 -2.09 -0.41 -7.23
C GLY A 187 -2.52 -0.86 -8.62
N SER A 188 -1.62 -0.95 -9.60
CA SER A 188 -1.95 -1.25 -11.00
C SER A 188 -1.85 -2.71 -11.43
N ILE A 189 -1.31 -3.58 -10.58
CA ILE A 189 -1.15 -5.02 -10.89
C ILE A 189 -2.50 -5.73 -11.00
N GLU A 190 -3.50 -5.32 -10.22
CA GLU A 190 -4.84 -5.88 -10.28
C GLU A 190 -5.89 -4.78 -10.49
N PRO A 191 -6.22 -4.44 -11.74
CA PRO A 191 -7.19 -3.38 -12.04
C PRO A 191 -8.58 -3.62 -11.43
N LYS A 192 -9.02 -4.89 -11.24
CA LYS A 192 -10.32 -5.17 -10.61
C LYS A 192 -10.34 -4.81 -9.13
N ALA A 193 -9.18 -4.73 -8.47
CA ALA A 193 -9.08 -4.33 -7.06
C ALA A 193 -9.33 -2.83 -6.88
N ARG A 194 -9.30 -2.07 -7.98
CA ARG A 194 -9.59 -0.62 -7.99
C ARG A 194 -8.83 0.12 -6.89
N VAL A 195 -7.57 -0.25 -6.71
CA VAL A 195 -6.71 0.39 -5.70
C VAL A 195 -6.40 1.82 -6.14
N SER A 196 -6.68 2.77 -5.25
CA SER A 196 -6.31 4.18 -5.38
C SER A 196 -5.71 4.67 -4.06
N TRP A 197 -4.59 5.37 -4.16
CA TRP A 197 -3.83 5.87 -3.02
C TRP A 197 -4.14 7.34 -2.76
N PHE A 198 -4.66 7.64 -1.58
CA PHE A 198 -4.98 8.98 -1.12
C PHE A 198 -3.84 9.47 -0.22
N HIS A 199 -3.07 10.43 -0.72
CA HIS A 199 -1.81 10.85 -0.11
C HIS A 199 -2.00 12.07 0.78
N GLU A 200 -1.39 12.01 1.96
CA GLU A 200 -1.02 13.19 2.74
C GLU A 200 0.43 13.07 3.15
N GLN A 201 1.17 14.18 3.13
CA GLN A 201 2.56 14.17 3.54
C GLN A 201 2.86 15.25 4.58
N ARG A 202 3.47 14.81 5.69
CA ARG A 202 3.90 15.66 6.80
C ARG A 202 5.41 15.59 6.96
N GLN A 203 5.97 16.69 7.45
CA GLN A 203 7.37 16.77 7.85
C GLN A 203 7.38 17.10 9.34
N VAL A 204 8.11 16.30 10.12
CA VAL A 204 8.25 16.47 11.56
C VAL A 204 9.73 16.56 11.88
N THR A 205 10.14 17.69 12.45
CA THR A 205 11.51 17.92 12.91
C THR A 205 11.55 17.78 14.42
N LEU A 206 12.40 16.88 14.91
CA LEU A 206 12.56 16.54 16.31
C LEU A 206 13.92 17.00 16.83
N ASP A 207 13.94 17.61 18.02
CA ASP A 207 15.19 17.94 18.71
C ASP A 207 15.68 16.73 19.51
N LEU A 208 16.05 15.67 18.78
CA LEU A 208 16.58 14.42 19.32
C LEU A 208 18.00 14.20 18.79
N ASP A 209 18.91 13.81 19.69
CA ASP A 209 20.27 13.40 19.36
C ASP A 209 20.46 11.93 19.77
N PRO A 210 20.44 10.99 18.81
CA PRO A 210 20.68 9.57 19.07
C PRO A 210 21.95 9.28 19.86
N ALA A 211 22.99 10.13 19.75
CA ALA A 211 24.24 9.94 20.50
C ALA A 211 24.11 10.31 21.99
N ARG A 212 23.05 11.01 22.38
CA ARG A 212 22.80 11.48 23.76
C ARG A 212 21.61 10.83 24.42
N THR A 213 20.82 10.08 23.67
CA THR A 213 19.64 9.38 24.18
C THR A 213 19.96 7.90 24.38
N PRO A 214 20.05 7.41 25.63
CA PRO A 214 20.17 5.98 25.89
C PRO A 214 18.99 5.22 25.27
N ASP A 215 19.25 4.01 24.79
CA ASP A 215 18.25 3.12 24.18
C ASP A 215 17.44 3.78 23.05
N PHE A 216 18.09 4.67 22.28
CA PHE A 216 17.45 5.34 21.16
C PHE A 216 16.97 4.31 20.13
N GLY A 217 15.66 4.30 19.90
CA GLY A 217 15.01 3.40 18.96
C GLY A 217 13.76 4.02 18.34
N GLU A 218 12.99 3.20 17.64
CA GLU A 218 11.75 3.65 17.01
C GLU A 218 10.80 4.33 17.99
N ASP A 219 10.57 3.71 19.15
CA ASP A 219 9.66 4.26 20.15
C ASP A 219 10.04 5.70 20.54
N THR A 220 11.34 6.00 20.64
CA THR A 220 11.83 7.34 20.98
C THR A 220 11.37 8.41 19.99
N TRP A 221 11.66 8.22 18.70
CA TRP A 221 11.34 9.23 17.68
C TRP A 221 9.90 9.15 17.20
N ARG A 222 9.30 7.95 17.15
CA ARG A 222 7.90 7.76 16.74
C ARG A 222 6.97 8.42 17.73
N ASP A 223 7.18 8.19 19.03
CA ASP A 223 6.29 8.74 20.05
C ASP A 223 6.45 10.27 20.16
N ALA A 224 7.67 10.78 20.03
CA ALA A 224 7.92 12.22 19.92
C ALA A 224 7.28 12.83 18.65
N CYS A 225 7.33 12.11 17.52
CA CYS A 225 6.65 12.50 16.30
C CYS A 225 5.12 12.55 16.50
N MET A 226 4.53 11.53 17.12
CA MET A 226 3.10 11.50 17.39
C MET A 226 2.66 12.63 18.32
N ALA A 227 3.44 12.91 19.38
CA ALA A 227 3.21 14.07 20.25
C ALA A 227 3.27 15.39 19.48
N SER A 228 4.24 15.55 18.58
CA SER A 228 4.34 16.74 17.73
C SER A 228 3.13 16.92 16.80
N LEU A 229 2.45 15.83 16.45
CA LEU A 229 1.22 15.85 15.65
C LEU A 229 -0.05 16.00 16.49
N GLY A 230 0.06 16.12 17.82
CA GLY A 230 -1.06 16.29 18.74
C GLY A 230 -1.72 15.00 19.20
N TYR A 231 -1.09 13.85 18.96
CA TYR A 231 -1.56 12.54 19.42
C TYR A 231 -0.83 12.10 20.69
N ALA A 232 -1.35 11.08 21.37
CA ALA A 232 -0.62 10.46 22.46
C ALA A 232 0.76 9.94 21.97
N PRO A 233 1.86 10.14 22.72
CA PRO A 233 3.18 9.58 22.41
C PRO A 233 3.19 8.07 22.68
N SER A 234 2.46 7.32 21.86
CA SER A 234 2.34 5.87 21.99
C SER A 234 1.88 5.23 20.68
N TRP A 235 1.96 3.91 20.66
CA TRP A 235 1.37 3.08 19.61
C TRP A 235 -0.13 3.39 19.39
N GLN A 236 -0.92 3.52 20.46
CA GLN A 236 -2.35 3.83 20.35
C GLN A 236 -2.59 5.23 19.74
N GLY A 237 -1.72 6.20 20.00
CA GLY A 237 -1.78 7.52 19.37
C GLY A 237 -1.55 7.46 17.86
N MET A 238 -0.61 6.61 17.41
CA MET A 238 -0.39 6.34 15.99
C MET A 238 -1.59 5.65 15.34
N GLU A 239 -2.18 4.65 15.98
CA GLU A 239 -3.39 3.99 15.47
C GLU A 239 -4.58 4.97 15.36
N GLN A 240 -4.75 5.84 16.36
CA GLN A 240 -5.75 6.91 16.31
C GLN A 240 -5.51 7.84 15.12
N PHE A 241 -4.26 8.28 14.91
CA PHE A 241 -3.89 9.09 13.74
C PHE A 241 -4.29 8.41 12.42
N VAL A 242 -3.91 7.15 12.23
CA VAL A 242 -4.24 6.41 10.99
C VAL A 242 -5.75 6.31 10.76
N ARG A 243 -6.54 6.00 11.81
CA ARG A 243 -8.01 5.92 11.74
C ARG A 243 -8.67 7.27 11.44
N GLU A 244 -8.20 8.34 12.06
CA GLU A 244 -8.73 9.67 11.78
C GLU A 244 -8.44 10.13 10.35
N ARG A 245 -7.26 9.79 9.82
CA ARG A 245 -6.92 10.07 8.41
C ARG A 245 -7.73 9.22 7.44
N GLN A 246 -8.00 7.96 7.78
CA GLN A 246 -8.90 7.09 7.01
C GLN A 246 -10.27 7.76 6.81
N ALA A 247 -10.86 8.25 7.90
CA ALA A 247 -12.15 8.94 7.90
C ALA A 247 -12.08 10.29 7.17
N ALA A 248 -11.05 11.10 7.43
CA ALA A 248 -10.89 12.43 6.82
C ALA A 248 -10.79 12.37 5.28
N LEU A 249 -10.14 11.33 4.75
CA LEU A 249 -9.95 11.12 3.31
C LEU A 249 -11.05 10.25 2.67
N SER A 250 -12.03 9.77 3.45
CA SER A 250 -13.11 8.90 2.98
C SER A 250 -12.58 7.65 2.23
N THR A 251 -11.66 6.95 2.89
CA THR A 251 -10.95 5.77 2.35
C THR A 251 -11.37 4.48 3.05
N ASP A 252 -11.21 3.35 2.37
CA ASP A 252 -11.55 2.02 2.88
C ASP A 252 -10.49 1.52 3.86
N TRP A 253 -9.22 1.86 3.61
CA TRP A 253 -8.05 1.47 4.40
C TRP A 253 -7.14 2.66 4.67
N SER A 254 -6.24 2.54 5.64
CA SER A 254 -5.28 3.58 5.97
C SER A 254 -4.01 3.00 6.58
N LEU A 255 -2.88 3.57 6.22
CA LEU A 255 -1.58 3.28 6.82
C LEU A 255 -0.75 4.56 6.99
N VAL A 256 0.32 4.44 7.76
CA VAL A 256 1.36 5.48 7.87
C VAL A 256 2.68 4.92 7.36
N ILE A 257 3.40 5.71 6.55
CA ILE A 257 4.76 5.41 6.12
C ILE A 257 5.67 6.43 6.78
N PHE A 258 6.51 6.00 7.70
CA PHE A 258 7.58 6.82 8.25
C PHE A 258 8.81 6.68 7.38
N VAL A 259 9.39 7.81 6.96
CA VAL A 259 10.71 7.84 6.35
C VAL A 259 11.62 8.67 7.22
N THR A 260 12.72 8.10 7.69
CA THR A 260 13.57 8.73 8.69
C THR A 260 15.05 8.65 8.35
N ARG A 261 15.78 9.65 8.84
CA ARG A 261 17.24 9.68 8.88
C ARG A 261 17.80 9.20 10.20
N PHE A 262 16.95 9.05 11.22
CA PHE A 262 17.38 8.51 12.50
C PHE A 262 17.82 7.05 12.36
N PRO A 263 18.78 6.59 13.19
CA PRO A 263 19.21 5.20 13.17
C PRO A 263 18.02 4.27 13.41
N LEU A 264 17.93 3.23 12.58
CA LEU A 264 17.00 2.14 12.74
C LEU A 264 17.76 0.85 13.05
N TRP A 265 17.10 -0.08 13.71
CA TRP A 265 17.63 -1.43 13.93
C TRP A 265 17.58 -2.28 12.65
N HIS A 266 16.72 -1.91 11.70
CA HIS A 266 16.63 -2.49 10.36
C HIS A 266 16.22 -1.42 9.33
N PHE A 267 16.60 -1.59 8.07
CA PHE A 267 16.51 -0.53 7.06
C PHE A 267 15.10 -0.24 6.56
N ALA A 268 14.24 -1.25 6.54
CA ALA A 268 12.82 -1.17 6.22
C ALA A 268 12.06 -2.26 6.98
N TYR A 269 10.87 -1.96 7.48
CA TYR A 269 10.02 -2.99 8.08
C TYR A 269 8.56 -2.52 8.21
N ALA A 270 7.64 -3.47 8.12
CA ALA A 270 6.21 -3.24 8.25
C ALA A 270 5.61 -3.96 9.46
N PHE A 271 4.76 -3.22 10.18
CA PHE A 271 3.89 -3.76 11.23
C PHE A 271 2.63 -2.91 11.25
N LYS A 272 1.45 -3.51 11.06
CA LYS A 272 0.19 -2.77 10.97
C LYS A 272 0.00 -1.81 12.16
N PRO A 273 -0.26 -0.50 11.94
CA PRO A 273 -0.64 0.14 10.68
C PRO A 273 0.50 0.90 9.97
N ARG A 274 1.77 0.57 10.24
CA ARG A 274 2.92 1.38 9.83
C ARG A 274 4.01 0.64 9.04
N VAL A 275 4.51 1.31 8.01
CA VAL A 275 5.80 1.01 7.37
C VAL A 275 6.83 2.00 7.90
N VAL A 276 8.05 1.53 8.18
CA VAL A 276 9.19 2.39 8.50
C VAL A 276 10.27 2.15 7.48
N LEU A 277 10.80 3.23 6.90
CA LEU A 277 11.90 3.23 5.94
C LEU A 277 13.02 4.13 6.47
N SER A 278 14.24 3.61 6.49
CA SER A 278 15.43 4.47 6.48
C SER A 278 15.56 5.14 5.11
N TYR A 279 16.14 6.33 5.06
CA TYR A 279 16.34 7.00 3.76
C TYR A 279 17.29 6.23 2.83
N ASP A 280 18.38 5.70 3.36
CA ASP A 280 19.48 5.09 2.57
C ASP A 280 19.26 3.58 2.29
N LEU A 281 18.29 2.95 2.96
CA LEU A 281 17.88 1.55 2.77
C LEU A 281 19.07 0.56 2.80
N ASP A 282 20.00 0.73 3.74
CA ASP A 282 21.15 -0.17 4.00
C ASP A 282 21.87 -0.68 2.74
N GLY A 283 22.14 0.23 1.79
CA GLY A 283 22.89 -0.07 0.58
C GLY A 283 22.06 -0.58 -0.60
N TRP A 284 20.76 -0.82 -0.43
CA TRP A 284 19.82 -0.90 -1.56
C TRP A 284 19.76 0.44 -2.30
N GLY A 285 19.88 1.54 -1.56
CA GLY A 285 19.86 2.89 -2.10
C GLY A 285 18.45 3.42 -2.27
N VAL A 286 18.32 4.74 -2.26
CA VAL A 286 17.03 5.43 -2.42
C VAL A 286 16.35 5.10 -3.76
N ASP A 287 17.09 4.56 -4.74
CA ASP A 287 16.60 4.14 -6.04
C ASP A 287 15.74 2.88 -6.05
N ASP A 288 15.80 2.07 -4.98
CA ASP A 288 14.95 0.91 -4.74
C ASP A 288 13.81 1.18 -3.74
N MET A 289 13.72 2.41 -3.21
CA MET A 289 12.70 2.77 -2.22
C MET A 289 11.28 2.50 -2.73
N ASP A 290 11.01 2.67 -4.02
CA ASP A 290 9.74 2.31 -4.64
C ASP A 290 9.38 0.81 -4.48
N ARG A 291 10.31 -0.10 -4.76
CA ARG A 291 10.08 -1.54 -4.67
C ARG A 291 10.02 -1.99 -3.22
N VAL A 292 10.90 -1.48 -2.36
CA VAL A 292 10.84 -1.73 -0.91
C VAL A 292 9.50 -1.24 -0.36
N THR A 293 9.05 -0.03 -0.74
CA THR A 293 7.73 0.46 -0.33
C THR A 293 6.61 -0.47 -0.79
N ALA A 294 6.66 -0.96 -2.03
CA ALA A 294 5.65 -1.88 -2.54
C ALA A 294 5.66 -3.24 -1.79
N HIS A 295 6.85 -3.77 -1.47
CA HIS A 295 7.03 -4.97 -0.66
C HIS A 295 6.43 -4.79 0.75
N GLU A 296 6.87 -3.76 1.46
CA GLU A 296 6.46 -3.49 2.84
C GLU A 296 4.96 -3.19 2.96
N VAL A 297 4.38 -2.52 1.97
CA VAL A 297 2.93 -2.30 1.95
C VAL A 297 2.18 -3.60 1.70
N CYS A 298 2.73 -4.60 1.02
CA CYS A 298 2.09 -5.92 0.93
C CYS A 298 1.97 -6.57 2.32
N HIS A 299 2.97 -6.44 3.20
CA HIS A 299 2.88 -6.90 4.59
C HIS A 299 1.80 -6.16 5.39
N ILE A 300 1.62 -4.85 5.17
CA ILE A 300 0.51 -4.10 5.77
C ILE A 300 -0.83 -4.72 5.39
N PHE A 301 -0.98 -5.31 4.22
CA PHE A 301 -2.21 -6.01 3.81
C PHE A 301 -2.15 -7.53 4.02
N GLY A 302 -1.21 -7.99 4.84
CA GLY A 302 -1.14 -9.34 5.36
C GLY A 302 -0.41 -10.35 4.48
N ALA A 303 0.32 -9.93 3.44
CA ALA A 303 1.19 -10.83 2.70
C ALA A 303 2.40 -11.28 3.55
N GLY A 304 2.86 -12.50 3.35
CA GLY A 304 4.04 -13.06 4.01
C GLY A 304 5.28 -12.97 3.14
N ASP A 305 6.45 -13.05 3.78
CA ASP A 305 7.72 -13.18 3.06
C ASP A 305 7.87 -14.54 2.41
N GLU A 306 8.49 -14.56 1.23
CA GLU A 306 8.64 -15.76 0.41
C GLU A 306 10.11 -16.15 0.17
N TYR A 307 11.09 -15.37 0.64
CA TYR A 307 12.52 -15.65 0.47
C TYR A 307 13.11 -16.53 1.59
N ALA A 308 14.19 -17.26 1.31
CA ALA A 308 14.72 -18.27 2.23
C ALA A 308 15.21 -17.69 3.57
N GLU A 309 15.84 -16.52 3.55
CA GLU A 309 16.41 -15.89 4.74
C GLU A 309 15.36 -15.38 5.74
N SER A 310 14.13 -15.12 5.29
CA SER A 310 13.00 -14.83 6.18
C SER A 310 12.57 -16.05 7.00
N LYS A 311 13.07 -17.24 6.64
CA LYS A 311 12.63 -18.55 7.17
C LYS A 311 11.17 -18.82 6.88
N CYS A 312 10.70 -18.38 5.71
CA CYS A 312 9.35 -18.67 5.25
C CYS A 312 9.01 -20.16 5.40
N ASP A 313 7.75 -20.47 5.70
CA ASP A 313 7.26 -21.85 5.76
C ASP A 313 6.06 -22.00 4.80
N PRO A 314 6.07 -22.95 3.86
CA PRO A 314 4.99 -23.13 2.89
C PRO A 314 3.65 -23.56 3.54
N SER A 315 3.67 -23.99 4.80
CA SER A 315 2.47 -24.33 5.57
C SER A 315 1.83 -23.13 6.29
N GLU A 316 2.54 -22.01 6.42
CA GLU A 316 2.00 -20.78 6.99
C GLU A 316 0.91 -20.18 6.07
N ARG A 317 -0.06 -19.52 6.70
CA ARG A 317 -1.22 -18.92 6.01
C ARG A 317 -1.28 -17.44 6.31
N PHE A 318 -1.41 -16.65 5.25
CA PHE A 318 -1.31 -15.20 5.29
C PHE A 318 -2.56 -14.52 4.74
N GLY A 319 -2.73 -13.26 5.13
CA GLY A 319 -3.82 -12.39 4.67
C GLY A 319 -5.20 -12.74 5.20
N TYR A 320 -6.18 -11.89 4.85
CA TYR A 320 -7.59 -12.07 5.21
C TYR A 320 -8.15 -13.44 4.80
N LEU A 321 -7.70 -13.95 3.65
CA LEU A 321 -8.18 -15.19 3.06
C LEU A 321 -7.40 -16.45 3.50
N GLN A 322 -6.42 -16.30 4.40
CA GLN A 322 -5.61 -17.38 4.96
C GLN A 322 -4.99 -18.27 3.87
N VAL A 323 -4.37 -17.61 2.88
CA VAL A 323 -3.73 -18.25 1.74
C VAL A 323 -2.36 -18.78 2.14
N GLU A 324 -2.07 -20.03 1.79
CA GLU A 324 -0.78 -20.66 2.05
C GLU A 324 0.37 -19.87 1.44
N ASN A 325 1.54 -19.92 2.08
CA ASN A 325 2.76 -19.33 1.57
C ASN A 325 3.46 -20.22 0.53
N GLY A 326 2.70 -20.72 -0.45
CA GLY A 326 3.17 -21.78 -1.36
C GLY A 326 4.28 -21.37 -2.35
N ASN A 327 4.64 -20.08 -2.41
CA ASN A 327 5.80 -19.60 -3.17
C ASN A 327 7.08 -19.47 -2.32
N CYS A 328 7.03 -19.82 -1.03
CA CYS A 328 8.17 -19.81 -0.13
C CYS A 328 9.35 -20.61 -0.71
N GLU A 329 10.53 -19.99 -0.80
CA GLU A 329 11.77 -20.62 -1.29
C GLU A 329 12.18 -21.87 -0.50
N LEU A 330 11.79 -21.96 0.77
CA LEU A 330 11.98 -23.15 1.58
C LEU A 330 10.86 -24.15 1.34
N GLY A 331 11.21 -25.35 0.87
CA GLY A 331 10.28 -26.48 0.82
C GLY A 331 9.37 -26.54 -0.41
N THR A 332 9.35 -25.54 -1.30
CA THR A 332 8.71 -25.65 -2.62
C THR A 332 9.72 -25.96 -3.73
N GLY A 333 9.35 -26.82 -4.68
CA GLY A 333 10.15 -27.09 -5.87
C GLY A 333 9.90 -26.11 -7.03
N ASN A 334 8.91 -25.23 -6.90
CA ASN A 334 8.36 -24.41 -8.00
C ASN A 334 8.37 -22.90 -7.71
N HIS A 335 9.27 -22.42 -6.86
CA HIS A 335 9.40 -21.02 -6.50
C HIS A 335 9.48 -20.12 -7.74
N GLN A 336 8.73 -19.02 -7.73
CA GLN A 336 8.74 -17.98 -8.76
C GLN A 336 9.18 -16.65 -8.12
N PRO A 337 10.27 -16.02 -8.58
CA PRO A 337 10.67 -14.72 -8.10
C PRO A 337 9.53 -13.69 -8.22
N CYS A 338 9.16 -13.09 -7.10
CA CYS A 338 8.10 -12.09 -7.03
C CYS A 338 8.43 -11.06 -5.94
N ILE A 339 7.68 -9.97 -5.85
CA ILE A 339 7.98 -8.85 -4.96
C ILE A 339 8.12 -9.29 -3.49
N MET A 340 7.47 -10.37 -3.03
CA MET A 340 7.61 -10.88 -1.66
C MET A 340 8.84 -11.76 -1.42
N SER A 341 9.66 -12.01 -2.44
CA SER A 341 10.90 -12.79 -2.33
C SER A 341 12.12 -12.07 -2.90
N HIS A 342 11.93 -11.30 -3.97
CA HIS A 342 13.00 -10.71 -4.74
C HIS A 342 12.69 -9.26 -5.10
N ASN A 343 13.76 -8.49 -5.33
CA ASN A 343 13.74 -7.13 -5.84
C ASN A 343 13.31 -7.08 -7.32
N THR A 344 12.07 -7.45 -7.60
CA THR A 344 11.50 -7.62 -8.95
C THR A 344 10.10 -7.04 -9.07
N TRP A 345 9.74 -6.59 -10.27
CA TRP A 345 8.40 -6.08 -10.59
C TRP A 345 7.44 -7.20 -11.01
N ALA A 346 7.35 -8.23 -10.19
CA ALA A 346 6.46 -9.38 -10.41
C ALA A 346 5.66 -9.69 -9.14
N MET A 347 4.49 -10.29 -9.29
CA MET A 347 3.67 -10.72 -8.16
C MET A 347 3.14 -12.13 -8.39
N CYS A 348 3.41 -13.05 -7.46
CA CYS A 348 3.01 -14.45 -7.60
C CYS A 348 1.52 -14.63 -7.25
N SER A 349 0.93 -15.77 -7.64
CA SER A 349 -0.48 -16.06 -7.35
C SER A 349 -0.79 -16.16 -5.86
N TYR A 350 0.18 -16.58 -5.04
CA TYR A 350 0.02 -16.71 -3.59
C TYR A 350 -0.08 -15.32 -2.94
N THR A 351 0.89 -14.43 -3.16
CA THR A 351 0.82 -13.03 -2.72
C THR A 351 -0.50 -12.37 -3.16
N ARG A 352 -0.93 -12.54 -4.41
CA ARG A 352 -2.22 -11.99 -4.89
C ARG A 352 -3.39 -12.46 -4.05
N GLY A 353 -3.43 -13.74 -3.71
CA GLY A 353 -4.45 -14.30 -2.81
C GLY A 353 -4.36 -13.76 -1.38
N GLN A 354 -3.14 -13.61 -0.84
CA GLN A 354 -2.89 -13.05 0.50
C GLN A 354 -3.37 -11.59 0.59
N LEU A 355 -3.18 -10.79 -0.47
CA LEU A 355 -3.69 -9.42 -0.58
C LEU A 355 -5.23 -9.33 -0.75
N GLY A 356 -5.92 -10.46 -0.87
CA GLY A 356 -7.37 -10.53 -1.03
C GLY A 356 -7.86 -10.55 -2.49
N TRP A 357 -6.96 -10.65 -3.48
CA TRP A 357 -7.31 -10.64 -4.91
C TRP A 357 -7.64 -12.04 -5.44
N ARG A 358 -8.51 -12.75 -4.73
CA ARG A 358 -9.03 -14.06 -5.14
C ARG A 358 -10.51 -13.91 -5.45
N ASP A 359 -10.91 -14.44 -6.60
CA ASP A 359 -12.30 -14.56 -7.05
C ASP A 359 -12.51 -16.05 -7.32
N ALA A 360 -12.91 -16.79 -6.28
CA ALA A 360 -12.95 -18.24 -6.31
C ALA A 360 -14.13 -18.79 -7.13
N ASN A 361 -15.23 -18.03 -7.23
CA ASN A 361 -16.46 -18.44 -7.90
C ASN A 361 -16.55 -17.93 -9.36
N GLY A 362 -15.68 -16.99 -9.75
CA GLY A 362 -15.57 -16.44 -11.10
C GLY A 362 -16.64 -15.43 -11.46
N ASP A 363 -17.33 -14.83 -10.49
CA ASP A 363 -18.43 -13.87 -10.72
C ASP A 363 -17.94 -12.43 -10.96
N GLY A 364 -16.63 -12.19 -10.81
CA GLY A 364 -16.00 -10.89 -10.99
C GLY A 364 -15.91 -10.04 -9.72
N VAL A 365 -16.34 -10.55 -8.57
CA VAL A 365 -16.21 -9.95 -7.24
C VAL A 365 -15.14 -10.72 -6.45
N PHE A 366 -14.25 -10.00 -5.75
CA PHE A 366 -13.25 -10.68 -4.92
C PHE A 366 -13.87 -11.24 -3.64
N ASP A 367 -13.37 -12.39 -3.20
CA ASP A 367 -13.83 -13.14 -2.02
C ASP A 367 -13.97 -12.28 -0.75
N PRO A 368 -13.12 -11.27 -0.44
CA PRO A 368 -13.33 -10.42 0.74
C PRO A 368 -14.54 -9.49 0.64
N LEU A 369 -14.97 -9.17 -0.58
CA LEU A 369 -16.13 -8.34 -0.89
C LEU A 369 -17.37 -9.18 -1.20
N ASP A 370 -17.20 -10.45 -1.55
CA ASP A 370 -18.29 -11.38 -1.77
C ASP A 370 -18.94 -11.71 -0.42
N ALA A 371 -20.22 -11.40 -0.28
CA ALA A 371 -20.95 -11.87 0.89
C ALA A 371 -20.93 -13.39 0.81
N PRO A 372 -20.68 -14.14 1.91
CA PRO A 372 -20.79 -15.59 1.85
C PRO A 372 -22.18 -15.87 1.30
N ILE A 373 -22.24 -16.49 0.11
CA ILE A 373 -23.49 -17.01 -0.43
C ILE A 373 -24.07 -17.78 0.75
N PRO A 374 -25.23 -17.39 1.31
CA PRO A 374 -25.81 -18.14 2.40
C PRO A 374 -25.91 -19.56 1.84
N LEU A 375 -25.09 -20.48 2.37
CA LEU A 375 -25.00 -21.87 1.94
C LEU A 375 -26.42 -22.28 1.63
N THR A 376 -26.75 -22.35 0.33
CA THR A 376 -28.15 -22.28 -0.13
C THR A 376 -28.97 -23.11 0.83
N ALA A 377 -29.81 -22.44 1.63
CA ALA A 377 -30.62 -23.12 2.61
C ALA A 377 -31.25 -24.27 1.84
N LYS A 378 -30.89 -25.53 2.19
CA LYS A 378 -31.18 -26.70 1.35
C LYS A 378 -32.55 -26.50 0.71
N PRO A 379 -32.67 -26.55 -0.64
CA PRO A 379 -33.95 -26.29 -1.29
C PRO A 379 -35.05 -27.07 -0.58
N TRP A 380 -36.23 -26.49 -0.44
CA TRP A 380 -37.30 -27.08 0.37
C TRP A 380 -37.58 -28.55 0.00
N TRP A 381 -37.39 -28.93 -1.26
CA TRP A 381 -37.53 -30.30 -1.76
C TRP A 381 -36.44 -31.24 -1.23
N LEU A 382 -35.20 -30.77 -1.05
CA LEU A 382 -34.10 -31.52 -0.46
C LEU A 382 -34.33 -31.75 1.04
N ARG A 383 -34.84 -30.73 1.75
CA ARG A 383 -35.29 -30.87 3.15
C ARG A 383 -36.49 -31.81 3.28
N TRP A 384 -37.41 -31.77 2.32
CA TRP A 384 -38.58 -32.64 2.26
C TRP A 384 -38.19 -34.10 1.97
N CYS A 385 -37.23 -34.33 1.07
CA CYS A 385 -36.69 -35.66 0.80
C CYS A 385 -35.97 -36.25 2.02
N GLU A 386 -35.21 -35.44 2.76
CA GLU A 386 -34.57 -35.86 4.01
C GLU A 386 -35.62 -36.19 5.09
N PHE A 387 -36.63 -35.33 5.25
CA PHE A 387 -37.77 -35.59 6.13
C PHE A 387 -38.52 -36.87 5.76
N LEU A 388 -38.82 -37.09 4.47
CA LEU A 388 -39.49 -38.31 4.00
C LEU A 388 -38.62 -39.55 4.22
N ARG A 389 -37.31 -39.46 3.98
CA ARG A 389 -36.37 -40.56 4.20
C ARG A 389 -36.34 -40.97 5.68
N ASP A 390 -36.33 -39.99 6.57
CA ASP A 390 -36.32 -40.23 8.02
C ASP A 390 -37.70 -40.72 8.50
N TRP A 391 -38.79 -40.19 7.96
CA TRP A 391 -40.17 -40.65 8.24
C TRP A 391 -40.43 -42.08 7.75
N LEU A 392 -39.85 -42.47 6.62
CA LEU A 392 -39.92 -43.83 6.06
C LEU A 392 -38.92 -44.81 6.70
N GLY A 393 -38.08 -44.36 7.63
CA GLY A 393 -37.09 -45.21 8.29
C GLY A 393 -36.03 -45.79 7.34
N LEU A 394 -35.73 -45.09 6.23
CA LEU A 394 -34.79 -45.52 5.20
C LEU A 394 -33.35 -45.10 5.50
N THR A 395 -33.01 -44.87 6.78
CA THR A 395 -31.63 -44.61 7.17
C THR A 395 -30.76 -45.84 6.86
N PRO A 396 -29.64 -45.68 6.11
CA PRO A 396 -28.70 -46.76 5.94
C PRO A 396 -28.22 -47.21 7.32
N ARG A 397 -28.33 -48.51 7.63
CA ARG A 397 -27.57 -49.07 8.75
C ARG A 397 -26.10 -48.78 8.46
N ALA A 398 -25.42 -48.12 9.40
CA ALA A 398 -23.98 -47.99 9.36
C ALA A 398 -23.37 -49.39 9.19
N GLY A 399 -22.70 -49.59 8.05
CA GLY A 399 -21.84 -50.73 7.78
C GLY A 399 -20.40 -50.30 7.95
#